data_AF-A0A8T4Z6M7-F1
#
_entry.id   AF-A0A8T4Z6M7-F1
#
_cell.length_a   1.000
_cell.length_b   1.000
_cell.length_c   1.000
_cell.angle_alpha   90.00
_cell.angle_beta   90.00
_cell.angle_gamma   90.00
#
_symmetry.space_group_name_H-M   'P 1'
#
loop_
_entity.id
_entity.type
_entity.pdbx_description
1 polymer ?
#
loop_
_entity_poly.entity_id
_entity_poly.type
_entity_poly.pdbx_seq_one_letter_code
_entity_poly.pdbx_strand_id
1 'polypeptide(L)' 'MNKCLICERKSESLVCEQHSKVYKNILEGYELWKKAKGLSWNDYLSELSENRYAGAWVRLLAKKMLELGIRAP' A
#
# COMPACT_ATOMS: atom_id res chain seq x y z
N MET A 1 4.52 -14.15 13.86
CA MET A 1 3.44 -13.19 14.16
C MET A 1 4.00 -11.80 13.93
N ASN A 2 3.51 -11.10 12.91
CA ASN A 2 4.08 -9.83 12.46
C ASN A 2 3.39 -8.65 13.13
N LYS A 3 4.01 -7.47 13.07
CA LYS A 3 3.36 -6.21 13.43
C LYS A 3 2.77 -5.57 12.17
N CYS A 4 1.63 -4.91 12.31
CA CYS A 4 1.05 -4.14 11.22
C CYS A 4 2.02 -3.03 10.77
N LEU A 5 2.12 -2.79 9.45
CA LEU A 5 3.00 -1.74 8.93
C LEU A 5 2.49 -0.31 9.22
N ILE A 6 1.23 -0.16 9.62
CA ILE A 6 0.61 1.12 9.97
C ILE A 6 0.55 1.34 11.50
N CYS A 7 0.40 0.27 12.29
CA CYS A 7 0.27 0.37 13.74
C CYS A 7 0.93 -0.83 14.45
N GLU A 8 1.10 -0.76 15.76
CA GLU A 8 1.84 -1.80 16.49
C GLU A 8 1.04 -3.07 16.81
N ARG A 9 -0.20 -3.18 16.32
CA ARG A 9 -1.05 -4.36 16.54
C ARG A 9 -0.46 -5.59 15.84
N LYS A 10 -0.66 -6.76 16.45
CA LYS A 10 -0.32 -8.04 15.84
C LYS A 10 -1.12 -8.26 14.56
N SER A 11 -0.49 -8.89 13.60
CA SER A 11 -1.03 -9.18 12.28
C SER A 11 -0.47 -10.51 11.79
N GLU A 12 -1.34 -11.28 11.13
CA GLU A 12 -0.95 -12.48 10.39
C GLU A 12 -0.43 -12.15 8.98
N SER A 13 -0.69 -10.92 8.51
CA SER A 13 -0.28 -10.39 7.21
C SER A 13 0.54 -9.10 7.35
N LEU A 14 0.71 -8.34 6.27
CA LEU A 14 1.33 -7.01 6.26
C LEU A 14 0.59 -6.00 7.15
N VAL A 15 -0.72 -6.13 7.29
CA VAL A 15 -1.56 -5.18 8.05
C VAL A 15 -2.57 -5.92 8.92
N CYS A 16 -2.89 -5.34 10.09
CA CYS A 16 -3.92 -5.89 10.96
C CYS A 16 -5.30 -5.79 10.29
N GLU A 17 -6.27 -6.53 10.82
CA GLU A 17 -7.64 -6.60 10.30
C GLU A 17 -8.24 -5.21 10.04
N GLN A 18 -8.06 -4.26 10.97
CA GLN A 18 -8.59 -2.90 10.85
C GLN A 18 -7.98 -2.13 9.66
N HIS A 19 -6.73 -2.42 9.30
CA HIS A 19 -6.01 -1.76 8.22
C HIS A 19 -6.01 -2.56 6.92
N SER A 20 -6.62 -3.75 6.90
CA SER A 20 -6.79 -4.58 5.69
C SER A 20 -7.49 -3.81 4.56
N LYS A 21 -8.46 -2.95 4.90
CA LYS A 21 -9.15 -2.09 3.93
C LYS A 21 -8.21 -1.14 3.20
N VAL A 22 -7.21 -0.58 3.90
CA VAL A 22 -6.22 0.31 3.28
C VAL A 22 -5.39 -0.46 2.26
N TYR A 23 -4.93 -1.65 2.64
CA TYR A 23 -4.17 -2.53 1.75
C TYR A 23 -4.98 -2.94 0.51
N LYS A 24 -6.24 -3.35 0.70
CA LYS A 24 -7.16 -3.69 -0.41
C LYS A 24 -7.36 -2.53 -1.38
N ASN A 25 -7.57 -1.31 -0.87
CA ASN A 25 -7.72 -0.13 -1.72
C ASN A 25 -6.46 0.16 -2.56
N ILE A 26 -5.26 -0.08 -2.03
CA ILE A 26 -4.00 0.06 -2.78
C ILE A 26 -3.95 -0.96 -3.92
N LEU A 27 -4.31 -2.21 -3.65
CA LEU A 27 -4.33 -3.27 -4.68
C LEU A 27 -5.33 -2.95 -5.80
N GLU A 28 -6.56 -2.54 -5.45
CA GLU A 28 -7.59 -2.17 -6.42
C GLU A 28 -7.17 -0.93 -7.23
N GLY A 29 -6.57 0.06 -6.57
CA GLY A 29 -6.04 1.26 -7.23
C GLY A 29 -4.92 0.95 -8.22
N TYR A 30 -4.03 0.01 -7.89
CA TYR A 30 -2.96 -0.40 -8.78
C TYR A 30 -3.49 -1.00 -10.08
N GLU A 31 -4.48 -1.87 -10.02
CA GLU A 31 -5.04 -2.47 -11.22
C GLU A 31 -5.63 -1.42 -12.17
N LEU A 32 -6.25 -0.37 -11.62
CA LEU A 32 -6.74 0.75 -12.42
C LEU A 32 -5.59 1.58 -13.02
N TRP A 33 -4.58 1.89 -12.22
CA TRP A 33 -3.43 2.71 -12.66
C TRP A 33 -2.54 1.96 -13.66
N LYS A 34 -2.33 0.67 -13.46
CA LYS A 34 -1.62 -0.20 -14.40
C LYS A 34 -2.32 -0.24 -15.75
N LYS A 35 -3.64 -0.39 -15.77
CA LYS A 35 -4.42 -0.37 -17.02
C LYS A 35 -4.41 1.00 -17.71
N ALA A 36 -4.49 2.09 -16.95
CA ALA A 36 -4.56 3.43 -17.50
C ALA A 36 -3.21 4.03 -17.91
N LYS A 37 -2.14 3.71 -17.17
CA LYS A 37 -0.82 4.35 -17.28
C LYS A 37 0.33 3.38 -17.58
N GLY A 38 0.12 2.06 -17.51
CA GLY A 38 1.18 1.07 -17.74
C GLY A 38 2.27 1.04 -16.67
N LEU A 39 1.99 1.56 -15.47
CA LEU A 39 2.98 1.67 -14.40
C LEU A 39 3.38 0.32 -13.82
N SER A 40 4.65 0.22 -13.41
CA SER A 40 5.09 -0.88 -12.55
C SER A 40 4.54 -0.70 -11.13
N TRP A 41 4.62 -1.77 -10.34
CA TRP A 41 4.20 -1.73 -8.94
C TRP A 41 4.97 -0.69 -8.11
N ASN A 42 6.29 -0.59 -8.30
CA ASN A 42 7.12 0.36 -7.57
C ASN A 42 6.81 1.81 -7.98
N ASP A 43 6.59 2.06 -9.28
CA ASP A 43 6.20 3.40 -9.76
C ASP A 43 4.85 3.81 -9.18
N TYR A 44 3.89 2.88 -9.13
CA TYR A 44 2.60 3.10 -8.51
C TYR A 44 2.72 3.44 -7.03
N LEU A 45 3.48 2.66 -6.24
CA LEU A 45 3.68 2.94 -4.82
C LEU A 45 4.39 4.27 -4.59
N SER A 46 5.38 4.60 -5.43
CA SER A 46 6.10 5.88 -5.39
C SER A 46 5.14 7.04 -5.60
N GLU A 47 4.41 7.06 -6.72
CA GLU A 47 3.42 8.11 -7.02
C GLU A 47 2.33 8.19 -5.96
N LEU A 48 1.83 7.06 -5.47
CA LEU A 48 0.78 7.02 -4.46
C LEU A 48 1.25 7.60 -3.12
N SER A 49 2.50 7.34 -2.74
CA SER A 49 3.06 7.84 -1.47
C SER A 49 3.20 9.37 -1.43
N GLU A 50 3.41 9.99 -2.59
CA GLU A 50 3.55 11.44 -2.75
C GLU A 50 2.23 12.16 -3.09
N ASN A 51 1.18 11.41 -3.43
CA ASN A 51 -0.10 11.97 -3.84
C ASN A 51 -0.85 12.64 -2.67
N ARG A 52 -0.84 13.97 -2.61
CA ARG A 52 -1.56 14.78 -1.60
C ARG A 52 -3.07 14.53 -1.50
N TYR A 53 -3.69 13.95 -2.53
CA TYR A 53 -5.12 13.60 -2.55
C TYR A 53 -5.39 12.21 -1.95
N ALA A 54 -4.36 11.40 -1.74
CA ALA A 54 -4.49 10.11 -1.09
C ALA A 54 -4.56 10.25 0.44
N GLY A 55 -5.39 9.42 1.06
CA GLY A 55 -5.52 9.37 2.52
C GLY A 55 -4.18 9.11 3.21
N ALA A 56 -3.98 9.67 4.41
CA ALA A 56 -2.71 9.58 5.12
C ALA A 56 -2.23 8.13 5.33
N TRP A 57 -3.15 7.22 5.66
CA TRP A 57 -2.84 5.79 5.84
C TRP A 57 -2.45 5.08 4.54
N VAL A 58 -3.07 5.48 3.41
CA VAL A 58 -2.73 4.95 2.09
C VAL A 58 -1.30 5.37 1.72
N ARG A 59 -0.98 6.67 1.88
CA ARG A 59 0.37 7.18 1.63
C ARG A 59 1.43 6.52 2.51
N LEU A 60 1.16 6.40 3.81
CA LEU A 60 2.07 5.77 4.76
C LEU A 60 2.34 4.30 4.39
N LEU A 61 1.28 3.54 4.10
CA LEU A 61 1.43 2.13 3.75
C LEU A 61 2.16 1.97 2.42
N ALA A 62 1.84 2.77 1.41
CA ALA A 62 2.53 2.74 0.12
C ALA A 62 4.04 3.01 0.29
N LYS A 63 4.39 4.03 1.07
CA LYS A 63 5.79 4.33 1.41
C LYS A 63 6.48 3.16 2.11
N LYS A 64 5.84 2.56 3.12
CA LYS A 64 6.40 1.40 3.85
C LYS A 64 6.59 0.19 2.94
N MET A 65 5.64 -0.07 2.04
CA MET A 65 5.74 -1.17 1.08
C MET A 65 6.87 -0.96 0.08
N LEU A 66 7.07 0.28 -0.38
CA LEU A 66 8.17 0.63 -1.27
C LEU A 66 9.53 0.49 -0.58
N GLU A 67 9.67 1.02 0.65
CA GLU A 67 10.89 0.92 1.46
C GLU A 67 11.28 -0.54 1.77
N LEU A 68 10.29 -1.40 1.99
CA LEU A 68 10.49 -2.82 2.30
C LEU A 68 10.59 -3.71 1.05
N GLY A 69 10.45 -3.14 -0.15
CA GLY A 69 10.48 -3.89 -1.41
C GLY A 69 9.35 -4.93 -1.55
N ILE A 70 8.20 -4.66 -0.94
CA ILE A 70 7.02 -5.54 -1.01
C ILE A 70 6.48 -5.51 -2.43
N ARG A 71 6.45 -6.68 -3.07
CA ARG A 71 5.93 -6.83 -4.44
C ARG A 71 4.41 -6.92 -4.43
N ALA A 72 3.80 -6.57 -5.56
CA ALA A 72 2.39 -6.86 -5.80
C ALA A 72 2.13 -8.37 -5.60
N PRO A 73 0.99 -8.75 -5.02
CA PRO A 73 0.56 -10.14 -4.98
C PRO A 73 0.34 -10.73 -6.38
#